data_AF-A0A8R1EF67-F1
#
_entry.id   AF-A0A8R1EF67-F1
#
_cell.length_a   1.000
_cell.length_b   1.000
_cell.length_c   1.000
_cell.angle_alpha   90.00
_cell.angle_beta   90.00
_cell.angle_gamma   90.00
#
_symmetry.space_group_name_H-M   'P 1'
#
loop_
_entity.id
_entity.type
_entity.pdbx_description
1 polymer ?
#
loop_
_entity_poly.entity_id
_entity_poly.type
_entity_poly.pdbx_seq_one_letter_code
_entity_poly.pdbx_strand_id
1 'polypeptide(L)'
;MAAAPQDDRILLLHAPRLPLEDKKVDELSADLHDWAHANGLVMRLATDKLSSEVCQTTPLTLLPSPFPKNVFDEAVQIQNVRNFPNF
;
A
#
# COMPACT_ATOMS: atom_id res chain seq x y z
N MET A 1 -26.01 -27.85 13.23
CA MET A 1 -25.82 -26.40 13.03
C MET A 1 -25.06 -26.23 11.73
N ALA A 2 -25.74 -25.83 10.65
CA ALA A 2 -25.06 -25.58 9.38
C ALA A 2 -24.18 -24.33 9.55
N ALA A 3 -22.90 -24.44 9.21
CA ALA A 3 -21.99 -23.30 9.18
C ALA A 3 -22.54 -22.26 8.21
N ALA A 4 -22.56 -21.00 8.64
CA ALA A 4 -22.97 -19.89 7.78
C ALA A 4 -22.07 -19.87 6.53
N PRO A 5 -22.63 -19.57 5.33
CA PRO A 5 -21.83 -19.45 4.14
C PRO A 5 -20.77 -18.36 4.38
N GLN A 6 -19.51 -18.74 4.26
CA GLN A 6 -18.38 -17.83 4.37
C GLN A 6 -18.41 -16.95 3.13
N ASP A 7 -18.99 -15.76 3.28
CA ASP A 7 -19.05 -14.77 2.23
C ASP A 7 -17.64 -14.17 2.05
N ASP A 8 -16.87 -14.71 1.11
CA ASP A 8 -15.53 -14.22 0.78
C ASP A 8 -15.52 -12.78 0.22
N ARG A 9 -16.67 -12.10 0.15
CA ARG A 9 -16.80 -10.69 -0.23
C ARG A 9 -16.45 -9.72 0.92
N ILE A 10 -15.98 -10.20 2.06
CA ILE A 10 -15.62 -9.40 3.26
C ILE A 10 -14.35 -8.54 3.05
N LEU A 11 -13.74 -8.49 1.87
CA LEU A 11 -12.50 -7.72 1.66
C LEU A 11 -12.67 -6.19 1.64
N LEU A 12 -13.88 -5.66 1.65
CA LEU A 12 -14.12 -4.21 1.48
C LEU A 12 -15.00 -3.55 2.55
N LEU A 13 -15.49 -4.27 3.56
CA LEU A 13 -16.38 -3.71 4.58
C LEU A 13 -15.75 -2.55 5.37
N HIS A 14 -14.42 -2.54 5.50
CA HIS A 14 -13.64 -1.49 6.17
C HIS A 14 -12.90 -0.55 5.21
N ALA A 15 -12.99 -0.78 3.90
CA ALA A 15 -12.39 0.13 2.93
C ALA A 15 -13.23 1.40 2.83
N PRO A 16 -12.62 2.60 2.72
CA PRO A 16 -13.37 3.82 2.48
C PRO A 16 -14.17 3.66 1.18
N ARG A 17 -15.42 4.12 1.19
CA ARG A 17 -16.26 4.11 -0.01
C ARG A 17 -15.66 5.09 -1.02
N LEU A 18 -15.34 4.58 -2.20
CA LEU A 18 -14.82 5.37 -3.31
C LEU A 18 -15.94 5.67 -4.32
N PRO A 19 -15.90 6.83 -5.02
CA PRO A 19 -14.87 7.88 -4.93
C PRO A 19 -15.00 8.75 -3.68
N LEU A 20 -13.87 9.27 -3.19
CA LEU A 20 -13.86 10.30 -2.15
C LEU A 20 -14.25 11.66 -2.73
N GLU A 21 -14.66 12.60 -1.87
CA GLU A 21 -14.86 14.00 -2.25
C GLU A 21 -13.52 14.65 -2.62
N ASP A 22 -13.49 15.45 -3.70
CA ASP A 22 -12.27 16.07 -4.23
C ASP A 22 -11.49 16.86 -3.17
N LYS A 23 -12.20 17.65 -2.34
CA LYS A 23 -11.59 18.41 -1.24
C LYS A 23 -10.86 17.50 -0.25
N LYS A 24 -11.41 16.31 0.02
CA LYS A 24 -10.79 15.33 0.91
C LYS A 24 -9.58 14.66 0.26
N VAL A 25 -9.62 14.45 -1.06
CA VAL A 25 -8.48 13.94 -1.83
C VAL A 25 -7.31 14.93 -1.76
N ASP A 26 -7.57 16.22 -1.96
CA ASP A 26 -6.54 17.27 -1.90
C ASP A 26 -5.92 17.37 -0.50
N GLU A 27 -6.76 17.36 0.55
CA GLU A 27 -6.31 17.37 1.95
C GLU A 27 -5.41 16.17 2.25
N LEU A 28 -5.88 14.95 1.95
CA LEU A 28 -5.11 13.73 2.20
C LEU A 28 -3.84 13.65 1.36
N SER A 29 -3.85 14.19 0.14
CA SER A 29 -2.67 14.27 -0.73
C SER A 29 -1.60 15.18 -0.14
N ALA A 30 -1.99 16.35 0.39
CA ALA A 30 -1.06 17.24 1.07
C ALA A 30 -0.47 16.59 2.34
N ASP A 31 -1.32 16.01 3.18
CA ASP A 31 -0.88 15.31 4.40
C ASP A 31 0.09 14.16 4.08
N LEU A 32 -0.19 13.42 2.99
CA LEU A 32 0.64 12.33 2.51
C LEU A 32 2.04 12.79 2.10
N HIS A 33 2.14 13.92 1.41
CA HIS A 33 3.42 14.51 1.03
C HIS A 33 4.24 14.91 2.26
N ASP A 34 3.63 15.62 3.20
CA ASP A 34 4.30 16.05 4.43
C ASP A 34 4.76 14.85 5.26
N TRP A 35 3.90 13.84 5.41
CA TRP A 35 4.23 12.61 6.12
C TRP A 35 5.37 11.85 5.42
N ALA A 36 5.35 11.76 4.09
CA ALA A 36 6.39 11.08 3.34
C ALA A 36 7.76 11.76 3.49
N HIS A 37 7.81 13.10 3.42
CA HIS A 37 9.04 13.85 3.67
C HIS A 37 9.53 13.70 5.12
N ALA A 38 8.62 13.74 6.10
CA ALA A 38 8.96 13.55 7.51
C ALA A 38 9.50 12.15 7.84
N ASN A 39 9.08 11.11 7.11
CA ASN A 39 9.48 9.73 7.34
C ASN A 39 10.55 9.23 6.35
N GLY A 40 11.05 10.09 5.46
CA GLY A 40 12.09 9.73 4.49
C GLY A 40 11.60 8.86 3.33
N LEU A 41 10.29 8.82 3.05
CA LEU A 41 9.72 8.21 1.84
C LEU A 41 9.87 9.16 0.64
N VAL A 42 11.13 9.44 0.32
CA VAL A 42 11.51 10.38 -0.72
C VAL A 42 12.50 9.73 -1.68
N MET A 43 12.53 10.25 -2.90
CA MET A 43 13.48 9.88 -3.94
C MET A 43 14.19 11.13 -4.45
N ARG A 44 15.37 10.94 -5.04
CA ARG A 44 16.02 12.00 -5.81
C ARG A 44 15.15 12.44 -6.98
N LEU A 45 15.34 13.67 -7.42
CA LEU A 45 14.67 14.20 -8.60
C LEU A 45 15.02 13.38 -9.84
N ALA A 46 14.06 13.21 -10.74
CA ALA A 46 14.31 12.52 -12.01
C ALA A 46 15.33 13.28 -12.90
N THR A 47 15.34 14.61 -12.77
CA THR A 47 16.22 15.54 -13.48
C THR A 47 17.64 15.58 -12.90
N ASP A 48 17.80 15.28 -11.61
CA ASP A 48 19.10 15.25 -10.93
C ASP A 48 19.21 14.03 -10.02
N LYS A 49 19.73 12.94 -10.60
CA LYS A 49 19.84 11.64 -9.92
C LYS A 49 21.10 11.52 -9.06
N LEU A 50 22.02 12.49 -9.15
CA LEU A 50 23.30 12.44 -8.45
C LEU A 50 23.30 13.35 -7.21
N SER A 51 22.49 14.40 -7.21
CA SER A 51 22.28 15.25 -6.04
C SER A 51 21.24 14.69 -5.07
N SER A 52 21.41 15.00 -3.79
CA SER A 52 20.42 14.72 -2.74
C SER A 52 19.96 16.00 -2.01
N GLU A 53 20.30 17.18 -2.57
CA GLU A 53 19.94 18.48 -1.99
C GLU A 53 18.43 18.74 -2.06
N VAL A 54 17.77 18.25 -3.11
CA VAL A 54 16.32 18.35 -3.28
C VAL A 54 15.79 16.97 -3.64
N CYS A 55 14.77 16.55 -2.90
CA CYS A 55 14.10 15.26 -3.08
C CYS A 55 12.62 15.49 -3.38
N GLN A 56 12.03 14.53 -4.08
CA GLN A 56 10.60 14.43 -4.33
C GLN A 56 10.00 13.30 -3.48
N THR A 57 8.72 13.37 -3.16
CA THR A 57 8.01 12.24 -2.56
C THR A 57 8.05 11.03 -3.49
N THR A 58 8.25 9.84 -2.93
CA THR A 58 8.19 8.59 -3.70
C THR A 58 6.79 8.41 -4.31
N PRO A 59 6.65 7.91 -5.55
CA PRO A 59 5.34 7.58 -6.11
C PRO A 59 4.64 6.49 -5.26
N LEU A 60 3.48 6.81 -4.70
CA LEU A 60 2.75 5.93 -3.78
C LEU A 60 1.24 6.14 -3.92
N THR A 61 0.44 5.14 -3.52
CA THR A 61 -1.02 5.21 -3.59
C THR A 61 -1.58 5.88 -2.33
N LEU A 62 -2.62 6.70 -2.50
CA LEU A 62 -3.24 7.42 -1.37
C LEU A 62 -3.85 6.49 -0.32
N LEU A 63 -4.40 5.36 -0.78
CA LEU A 63 -4.98 4.32 0.05
C LEU A 63 -4.39 2.96 -0.35
N PRO A 64 -4.35 1.99 0.56
CA PRO A 64 -3.93 0.64 0.23
C PRO A 64 -4.93 -0.03 -0.72
N SER A 65 -4.42 -0.67 -1.76
CA SER A 65 -5.23 -1.47 -2.67
C SER A 65 -5.78 -2.70 -1.94
N PRO A 66 -7.09 -2.99 -2.05
CA PRO A 66 -7.66 -4.24 -1.54
C PRO A 66 -6.96 -5.45 -2.15
N PHE A 67 -6.59 -6.43 -1.31
CA PHE A 67 -5.88 -7.62 -1.76
C PHE A 67 -6.42 -8.87 -1.04
N PRO A 68 -6.65 -10.00 -1.75
CA PRO A 68 -7.15 -11.23 -1.13
C PRO A 68 -6.17 -11.80 -0.09
N LYS A 69 -6.64 -11.96 1.15
CA LYS A 69 -5.81 -12.41 2.26
C LYS A 69 -5.21 -13.81 2.04
N ASN A 70 -6.01 -14.74 1.53
CA ASN A 70 -5.57 -16.11 1.25
C ASN A 70 -4.37 -16.15 0.28
N VAL A 71 -4.43 -15.35 -0.79
CA VAL A 71 -3.35 -15.25 -1.78
C VAL A 71 -2.11 -14.59 -1.18
N PHE A 72 -2.30 -13.55 -0.35
CA PHE A 72 -1.19 -12.92 0.36
C PHE A 72 -0.47 -13.89 1.30
N ASP A 73 -1.24 -14.62 2.12
CA ASP A 73 -0.69 -15.59 3.07
C ASP A 73 0.05 -16.72 2.35
N GLU A 74 -0.50 -17.24 1.26
CA GLU A 74 0.14 -18.28 0.43
C GLU A 74 1.49 -17.81 -0.11
N ALA A 75 1.54 -16.59 -0.67
CA ALA A 75 2.78 -16.02 -1.18
C ALA A 75 3.85 -15.86 -0.09
N VAL A 76 3.44 -15.44 1.12
CA VAL A 76 4.34 -15.32 2.27
C VAL A 76 4.88 -16.70 2.69
N GLN A 77 4.05 -17.75 2.70
CA GLN A 77 4.47 -19.10 3.07
C GLN A 77 5.44 -19.71 2.05
N ILE A 78 5.17 -19.57 0.75
CA ILE A 78 6.01 -20.11 -0.32
C ILE A 78 7.39 -19.45 -0.33
N GLN A 79 7.49 -18.17 0.05
CA GLN A 79 8.77 -17.45 0.03
C GLN A 79 9.84 -18.12 0.91
N ASN A 80 9.45 -18.71 2.04
CA ASN A 80 10.38 -19.43 2.92
C ASN A 80 10.88 -20.74 2.29
N VAL A 81 9.96 -21.50 1.65
CA VAL A 81 10.31 -22.72 0.90
C VAL A 81 11.22 -22.40 -0.28
N ARG A 82 10.97 -21.29 -0.98
CA ARG A 82 11.78 -20.85 -2.12
C ARG A 82 13.20 -20.47 -1.72
N ASN A 83 13.36 -19.73 -0.62
CA ASN A 83 14.67 -19.23 -0.20
C ASN A 83 15.53 -20.31 0.47
N PHE A 84 14.91 -21.33 1.08
CA PHE A 84 15.62 -22.41 1.77
C PHE A 84 15.02 -23.78 1.45
N PRO A 85 15.30 -24.34 0.26
CA PRO A 85 14.62 -25.53 -0.23
C PRO A 85 15.04 -26.87 0.41
N ASN A 86 16.05 -26.93 1.29
CA ASN A 86 16.69 -28.20 1.73
C ASN A 86 17.05 -28.27 3.24
N PHE A 87 16.16 -27.90 4.15
CA PHE A 87 16.24 -28.33 5.56
C PHE A 87 14.89 -28.84 6.05
#